data_AF-A0A1L5YKC2-F1
#
_entry.id   AF-A0A1L5YKC2-F1
#
_cell.length_a   1.000
_cell.length_b   1.000
_cell.length_c   1.000
_cell.angle_alpha   90.00
_cell.angle_beta   90.00
_cell.angle_gamma   90.00
#
_symmetry.space_group_name_H-M   'P 1'
#
loop_
_entity.id
_entity.type
_entity.pdbx_description
1 polymer ?
#
loop_
_entity_poly.entity_id
_entity_poly.type
_entity_poly.pdbx_seq_one_letter_code
_entity_poly.pdbx_strand_id
1 'polypeptide(L)' 'GSVANINAIKSGALESGFTQSDVAYWAYNGTGLYDGKGKVEDLRLLATLYPETIHIVARKDANIKSVADLKGKR' A
#
# COMPACT_ATOMS: atom_id res chain seq x y z
N GLY A 1 1.22 -2.58 -5.51
CA GLY A 1 0.78 -3.96 -5.26
C GLY A 1 -0.59 -3.99 -4.61
N SER A 2 -0.67 -3.62 -3.33
CA SER A 2 -1.88 -3.69 -2.49
C SER A 2 -3.16 -3.17 -3.15
N VAL A 3 -3.17 -1.92 -3.65
CA VAL A 3 -4.36 -1.34 -4.32
C VAL A 3 -4.80 -2.16 -5.53
N ALA A 4 -3.86 -2.63 -6.35
CA ALA A 4 -4.17 -3.45 -7.53
C ALA A 4 -4.76 -4.80 -7.12
N ASN A 5 -4.18 -5.46 -6.10
CA ASN A 5 -4.67 -6.74 -5.60
C ASN A 5 -6.08 -6.61 -5.01
N ILE A 6 -6.34 -5.58 -4.20
CA ILE A 6 -7.67 -5.34 -3.62
C ILE A 6 -8.69 -5.05 -4.73
N ASN A 7 -8.34 -4.26 -5.75
CA ASN A 7 -9.24 -3.99 -6.87
C ASN A 7 -9.53 -5.25 -7.69
N ALA A 8 -8.52 -6.10 -7.93
CA ALA A 8 -8.72 -7.37 -8.60
C ALA A 8 -9.65 -8.31 -7.81
N ILE A 9 -9.50 -8.36 -6.48
CA ILE A 9 -10.42 -9.09 -5.59
C ILE A 9 -11.83 -8.50 -5.65
N LYS A 10 -11.98 -7.18 -5.53
CA LYS A 10 -13.28 -6.49 -5.64
C LYS A 10 -13.98 -6.78 -6.97
N SER A 11 -13.22 -6.89 -8.07
CA SER A 11 -13.76 -7.20 -9.40
C SER A 11 -14.07 -8.69 -9.62
N GLY A 12 -13.69 -9.57 -8.70
CA GLY A 12 -13.82 -11.02 -8.84
C GLY A 12 -12.75 -11.66 -9.74
N ALA A 13 -11.71 -10.92 -10.14
CA ALA A 13 -10.61 -11.44 -10.96
C ALA A 13 -9.54 -12.20 -10.15
N LEU A 14 -9.53 -12.02 -8.82
CA LEU A 14 -8.71 -12.76 -7.87
C LEU A 14 -9.55 -13.14 -6.66
N GLU A 15 -9.30 -14.30 -6.07
CA GLU A 15 -9.96 -14.75 -4.85
C GLU A 15 -9.20 -14.31 -3.59
N SER A 16 -7.88 -14.09 -3.72
CA SER A 16 -7.02 -13.65 -2.60
C SER A 16 -5.76 -12.96 -3.11
N GLY A 17 -5.07 -12.24 -2.22
CA GLY A 17 -3.81 -11.59 -2.52
C GLY A 17 -3.17 -10.91 -1.31
N PHE A 18 -1.89 -10.58 -1.42
CA PHE A 18 -1.17 -9.85 -0.37
C PHE A 18 -1.51 -8.36 -0.40
N THR A 19 -1.58 -7.77 0.79
CA THR A 19 -1.78 -6.33 0.98
C THR A 19 -1.05 -5.86 2.22
N GLN A 20 -0.63 -4.60 2.18
CA GLN A 20 -0.22 -3.86 3.37
C GLN A 20 -1.46 -3.56 4.22
N SER A 21 -1.29 -3.53 5.54
CA SER A 21 -2.40 -3.41 6.50
C SER A 21 -3.10 -2.05 6.45
N ASP A 22 -2.34 -0.98 6.20
CA ASP A 22 -2.85 0.38 6.00
C ASP A 22 -3.75 0.49 4.77
N VAL A 23 -3.33 -0.09 3.64
CA VAL A 23 -4.12 -0.09 2.40
C VAL A 23 -5.39 -0.93 2.55
N ALA A 24 -5.32 -2.07 3.23
CA ALA A 24 -6.49 -2.89 3.53
C ALA A 24 -7.49 -2.13 4.42
N TYR A 25 -6.99 -1.44 5.45
CA TYR A 25 -7.80 -0.60 6.32
C TYR A 25 -8.49 0.52 5.56
N TRP A 26 -7.76 1.24 4.70
CA TRP A 26 -8.32 2.29 3.86
C TRP A 26 -9.36 1.78 2.87
N ALA A 27 -9.13 0.63 2.25
CA ALA A 27 -10.09 0.01 1.35
C ALA A 27 -11.40 -0.35 2.04
N TYR A 28 -11.30 -1.00 3.20
CA TYR A 28 -12.48 -1.42 3.97
C TYR A 28 -13.28 -0.23 4.49
N ASN A 29 -12.59 0.83 4.97
CA ASN A 29 -13.25 2.01 5.54
C ASN A 29 -13.57 3.10 4.52
N GLY A 30 -13.07 2.99 3.28
CA GLY A 30 -13.28 4.00 2.23
C GLY A 30 -12.58 5.32 2.53
N THR A 31 -11.39 5.26 3.13
CA THR A 31 -10.60 6.43 3.54
C THR A 31 -9.24 6.43 2.85
N GLY A 32 -8.42 7.46 3.07
CA GLY A 32 -7.06 7.53 2.51
C GLY A 32 -7.06 7.39 0.99
N LEU A 33 -6.38 6.37 0.47
CA LEU A 33 -6.32 6.10 -0.98
C LEU A 33 -7.67 5.71 -1.62
N TYR A 34 -8.69 5.39 -0.79
CA TYR A 34 -10.03 5.01 -1.20
C TYR A 34 -11.09 6.10 -0.94
N ASP A 35 -10.68 7.29 -0.51
CA ASP A 35 -11.59 8.42 -0.39
C ASP A 35 -12.26 8.72 -1.75
N GLY A 36 -13.58 8.91 -1.74
CA GLY A 36 -14.41 9.07 -2.94
C GLY A 36 -14.57 7.83 -3.85
N LYS A 37 -13.95 6.68 -3.53
CA LYS A 37 -14.01 5.45 -4.36
C LYS A 37 -14.97 4.38 -3.84
N GLY A 38 -15.57 4.63 -2.68
CA GLY A 38 -16.42 3.69 -1.97
C GLY A 38 -15.63 2.59 -1.24
N LYS A 39 -16.29 1.99 -0.26
CA LYS A 39 -15.73 0.94 0.59
C LYS A 39 -15.64 -0.40 -0.13
N VAL A 40 -14.75 -1.27 0.33
CA VAL A 40 -14.65 -2.68 -0.08
C VAL A 40 -15.03 -3.54 1.13
N GLU A 41 -16.32 -3.50 1.49
CA GLU A 41 -16.83 -4.06 2.76
C GLU A 41 -16.80 -5.59 2.82
N ASP A 42 -16.69 -6.26 1.69
CA ASP A 42 -16.56 -7.73 1.61
C ASP A 42 -15.12 -8.23 1.74
N LEU A 43 -14.12 -7.31 1.80
CA LEU A 43 -12.72 -7.71 2.00
C LEU A 43 -12.55 -8.37 3.37
N ARG A 44 -11.84 -9.51 3.42
CA ARG A 44 -11.53 -10.25 4.65
C ARG A 44 -10.03 -10.51 4.79
N LEU A 45 -9.57 -10.52 6.04
CA LEU A 45 -8.19 -10.87 6.39
C LEU A 45 -8.09 -12.35 6.76
N LEU A 46 -7.07 -13.03 6.24
CA LEU A 46 -6.76 -14.43 6.59
C LEU A 46 -5.70 -14.50 7.69
N ALA A 47 -4.61 -13.74 7.55
CA ALA A 47 -3.50 -13.72 8.50
C ALA A 47 -2.65 -12.45 8.38
N THR A 48 -1.97 -12.10 9.46
CA THR A 48 -0.84 -11.17 9.46
C THR A 48 0.44 -11.97 9.34
N LEU A 49 1.27 -11.68 8.33
CA LEU A 49 2.40 -12.54 7.98
C LEU A 49 3.70 -12.09 8.64
N TYR A 50 4.08 -10.83 8.46
CA TYR A 50 5.33 -10.24 8.97
C TYR A 50 5.24 -8.71 8.95
N PRO A 51 6.08 -8.00 9.73
CA PRO A 51 6.19 -6.55 9.64
C PRO A 51 6.87 -6.12 8.34
N GLU A 52 6.43 -5.00 7.76
CA GLU A 52 7.07 -4.41 6.59
C GLU A 52 7.89 -3.17 6.96
N THR A 53 9.15 -3.14 6.51
CA THR A 53 10.04 -1.99 6.69
C THR A 53 10.05 -1.11 5.45
N ILE A 54 9.89 0.21 5.66
CA ILE A 54 10.07 1.20 4.59
C ILE A 54 11.57 1.34 4.30
N HIS A 55 11.95 1.02 3.06
CA HIS A 55 13.32 1.16 2.59
C HIS A 55 13.46 2.45 1.78
N ILE A 56 14.35 3.34 2.23
CA ILE A 56 14.75 4.53 1.47
C ILE A 56 16.17 4.27 0.95
N VAL A 57 16.28 4.05 -0.35
CA VAL A 57 17.54 3.72 -1.01
C VAL A 57 17.98 4.91 -1.85
N ALA A 58 19.19 5.40 -1.60
CA ALA A 58 19.81 6.47 -2.38
C ALA A 58 21.11 5.98 -3.01
N ARG A 59 21.44 6.48 -4.22
CA ARG A 59 22.76 6.22 -4.80
C ARG A 59 23.84 6.83 -3.93
N LYS A 60 24.97 6.13 -3.82
CA LYS A 60 26.12 6.57 -3.01
C LYS A 60 26.64 7.96 -3.39
N ASP A 61 26.54 8.32 -4.66
CA ASP A 61 27.00 9.59 -5.23
C ASP A 61 25.92 10.70 -5.25
N ALA A 62 24.70 10.44 -4.77
CA ALA A 62 23.59 11.40 -4.84
C ALA A 62 23.63 12.48 -3.75
N ASN A 63 24.58 12.40 -2.81
CA ASN A 63 24.69 13.28 -1.64
C ASN A 63 23.39 13.39 -0.82
N ILE A 64 22.74 12.25 -0.56
CA ILE A 64 21.51 12.14 0.24
C ILE A 64 21.87 11.42 1.54
N LYS A 65 21.72 12.10 2.68
CA LYS A 65 22.04 11.56 4.02
C LYS A 65 20.82 11.50 4.93
N SER A 66 19.76 12.20 4.56
CA SER A 66 18.50 12.28 5.29
C SER A 66 17.30 12.28 4.34
N VAL A 67 16.11 12.06 4.89
CA VAL A 67 14.85 12.15 4.12
C VAL A 67 14.64 13.54 3.53
N ALA A 68 15.08 14.59 4.23
CA ALA A 68 14.97 15.97 3.74
C ALA A 68 15.75 16.20 2.44
N ASP A 69 16.88 15.50 2.26
CA ASP A 69 17.73 15.62 1.07
C ASP A 69 17.09 15.03 -0.19
N LEU A 70 15.99 14.27 -0.06
CA LEU A 70 15.21 13.76 -1.19
C LEU A 70 14.45 14.87 -1.92
N LYS A 71 14.22 16.03 -1.27
CA LYS A 71 13.45 17.12 -1.87
C LYS A 71 14.12 17.62 -3.15
N GLY A 72 13.40 17.55 -4.27
CA GLY A 72 13.90 17.98 -5.58
C GLY A 72 14.83 16.99 -6.29
N LYS A 73 15.03 15.78 -5.73
CA LYS A 73 15.76 14.69 -6.39
C LYS A 73 14.81 13.80 -7.20
N ARG A 74 15.40 12.95 -8.06
CA ARG A 74 14.70 11.92 -8.84
C ARG A 74 15.16 10.55 -8.38
#